data_AF-A0A2G5IGZ7-F1
#
_entry.id   AF-A0A2G5IGZ7-F1
#
_cell.length_a   1.000
_cell.length_b   1.000
_cell.length_c   1.000
_cell.angle_alpha   90.00
_cell.angle_beta   90.00
_cell.angle_gamma   90.00
#
_symmetry.space_group_name_H-M   'P 1'
#
loop_
_entity.id
_entity.type
_entity.pdbx_description
1 polymer ?
#
loop_
_entity_poly.entity_id
_entity_poly.type
_entity_poly.pdbx_seq_one_letter_code
_entity_poly.pdbx_strand_id
1 'polypeptide(L)'
;MGHDRGTPPSDWPGLEMVDMTKLTDDIYFGWLAKETNPTFWHWCKALEGVPEDKKVHDGCWVAAGTSAHTLVSREPLHLEPSLLWRCCGLHGWVRDGQWINA
;
A
#
# COMPACT_ATOMS: atom_id res chain seq x y z
N MET A 1 11.35 -13.26 8.58
CA MET A 1 10.88 -14.14 7.48
C MET A 1 10.25 -13.23 6.44
N GLY A 2 10.61 -13.35 5.17
CA GLY A 2 9.98 -12.54 4.11
C GLY A 2 8.55 -13.01 3.91
N HIS A 3 7.59 -12.09 3.88
CA HIS A 3 6.22 -12.41 3.46
C HIS A 3 6.22 -12.78 1.97
N ASP A 4 5.39 -13.74 1.57
CA ASP A 4 5.13 -13.97 0.15
C ASP A 4 4.41 -12.75 -0.42
N ARG A 5 5.10 -11.97 -1.23
CA ARG A 5 4.55 -10.73 -1.78
C ARG A 5 3.68 -10.96 -3.02
N GLY A 6 3.47 -12.22 -3.43
CA GLY A 6 2.49 -12.61 -4.43
C GLY A 6 1.05 -12.63 -3.90
N THR A 7 0.87 -12.71 -2.58
CA THR A 7 -0.45 -12.62 -1.92
C THR A 7 -0.68 -11.24 -1.31
N PRO A 8 -1.93 -10.78 -1.18
CA PRO A 8 -2.23 -9.48 -0.60
C PRO A 8 -1.79 -9.38 0.86
N PRO A 9 -1.52 -8.16 1.36
CA PRO A 9 -1.04 -7.96 2.73
C PRO A 9 -2.03 -8.40 3.81
N SER A 10 -3.30 -8.61 3.47
CA SER A 10 -4.30 -9.22 4.36
C SER A 10 -3.96 -10.66 4.74
N ASP A 11 -3.16 -11.35 3.92
CA ASP A 11 -2.87 -12.78 4.05
C ASP A 11 -1.45 -13.03 4.58
N TRP A 12 -0.72 -11.95 4.92
CA TRP A 12 0.67 -12.04 5.34
C TRP A 12 0.78 -12.49 6.81
N PRO A 13 1.35 -13.67 7.09
CA PRO A 13 1.47 -14.17 8.45
C PRO A 13 2.40 -13.28 9.28
N GLY A 14 1.97 -12.92 10.49
CA GLY A 14 2.75 -12.10 11.42
C GLY A 14 2.71 -10.59 11.17
N LEU A 15 1.96 -10.14 10.15
CA LEU A 15 1.66 -8.71 9.99
C LEU A 15 0.40 -8.37 10.82
N GLU A 16 0.61 -7.99 12.08
CA GLU A 16 -0.45 -7.54 12.98
C GLU A 16 -0.98 -6.18 12.52
N MET A 17 -2.00 -6.23 11.67
CA MET A 17 -2.66 -5.06 11.08
C MET A 17 -3.98 -4.79 11.79
N VAL A 18 -4.13 -3.57 12.27
CA VAL A 18 -5.41 -3.06 12.78
C VAL A 18 -6.10 -2.32 11.63
N ASP A 19 -7.39 -2.59 11.44
CA ASP A 19 -8.26 -1.91 10.47
C ASP A 19 -7.78 -1.99 9.01
N MET A 20 -7.29 -3.16 8.58
CA MET A 20 -6.95 -3.39 7.17
C MET A 20 -8.19 -3.17 6.29
N THR A 21 -8.08 -2.26 5.34
CA THR A 21 -9.16 -1.87 4.45
C THR A 21 -8.68 -1.90 3.01
N LYS A 22 -9.51 -2.49 2.15
CA LYS A 22 -9.32 -2.49 0.71
C LYS A 22 -9.84 -1.18 0.12
N LEU A 23 -8.99 -0.42 -0.57
CA LEU A 23 -9.40 0.81 -1.28
C LEU A 23 -9.80 0.51 -2.73
N THR A 24 -9.01 -0.33 -3.39
CA THR A 24 -9.27 -0.83 -4.75
C THR A 24 -8.81 -2.29 -4.84
N ASP A 25 -9.00 -2.95 -5.98
CA ASP A 25 -8.44 -4.30 -6.21
C ASP A 25 -6.92 -4.35 -6.10
N ASP A 26 -6.25 -3.24 -6.39
CA ASP A 26 -4.80 -3.14 -6.41
C ASP A 26 -4.24 -2.32 -5.24
N ILE A 27 -5.05 -1.84 -4.28
CA ILE A 27 -4.61 -0.96 -3.18
C ILE A 27 -5.29 -1.32 -1.85
N TYR A 28 -4.46 -1.52 -0.82
CA TYR A 28 -4.86 -1.70 0.58
C TYR A 28 -4.22 -0.65 1.47
N PHE A 29 -4.81 -0.40 2.64
CA PHE A 29 -4.16 0.28 3.74
C PHE A 29 -4.55 -0.33 5.09
N GLY A 30 -3.78 -0.01 6.11
CA GLY A 30 -4.13 -0.27 7.50
C GLY A 30 -3.06 0.25 8.45
N TRP A 31 -3.30 0.08 9.75
CA TRP A 31 -2.37 0.54 10.78
C TRP A 31 -1.58 -0.63 11.33
N LEU A 32 -0.26 -0.50 11.27
CA LEU A 32 0.61 -1.33 12.08
C LEU A 32 0.44 -0.89 13.53
N ALA A 33 0.40 -1.84 14.47
CA ALA A 33 0.03 -1.59 15.87
C ALA A 33 0.85 -0.50 16.60
N LYS A 34 2.00 -0.08 16.05
CA LYS A 34 2.90 0.93 16.63
C LYS A 34 3.01 2.22 15.81
N GLU A 35 2.25 2.35 14.73
CA GLU A 35 2.33 3.49 13.81
C GLU A 35 1.12 4.43 13.98
N THR A 36 1.38 5.73 13.97
CA THR A 36 0.30 6.75 13.97
C THR A 36 -0.37 6.85 12.60
N ASN A 37 0.43 6.76 11.54
CA ASN A 37 -0.05 6.87 10.17
C ASN A 37 -0.29 5.46 9.58
N PRO A 38 -1.28 5.32 8.68
CA PRO A 38 -1.52 4.05 8.01
C PRO A 38 -0.39 3.75 7.03
N THR A 39 -0.03 2.48 6.91
CA THR A 39 0.79 2.04 5.78
C THR A 39 -0.13 1.71 4.61
N PHE A 40 0.34 1.95 3.39
CA PHE A 40 -0.37 1.56 2.17
C PHE A 40 0.39 0.48 1.44
N TRP A 41 -0.34 -0.37 0.73
CA TRP A 41 0.23 -1.37 -0.17
C TRP A 41 -0.47 -1.27 -1.50
N HIS A 42 0.30 -1.43 -2.58
CA HIS A 42 -0.27 -1.59 -3.91
C HIS A 42 0.32 -2.80 -4.62
N TRP A 43 -0.43 -3.38 -5.55
CA TRP A 43 0.09 -4.37 -6.48
C TRP A 43 0.90 -3.69 -7.59
N CYS A 44 2.21 -3.94 -7.64
CA CYS A 44 3.10 -3.28 -8.58
C CYS A 44 3.20 -4.05 -9.91
N LYS A 45 2.34 -3.72 -10.88
CA LYS A 45 2.34 -4.32 -12.24
C LYS A 45 3.64 -4.08 -13.01
N ALA A 46 4.36 -3.00 -12.72
CA ALA A 46 5.67 -2.75 -13.34
C ALA A 46 6.70 -3.87 -13.06
N LEU A 47 6.49 -4.64 -11.98
CA LEU A 47 7.34 -5.78 -11.64
C LEU A 47 6.93 -7.07 -12.34
N GLU A 48 5.76 -7.13 -13.00
CA GLU A 48 5.34 -8.29 -13.80
C GLU A 48 6.21 -8.45 -15.05
N GLY A 49 6.71 -7.34 -15.63
CA GLY A 49 7.53 -7.34 -16.85
C GLY A 49 9.03 -7.51 -16.63
N VAL A 50 9.50 -7.67 -15.39
CA VAL A 50 10.93 -7.82 -15.09
C VAL A 50 11.40 -9.24 -15.48
N PRO A 51 12.62 -9.43 -16.03
CA PRO A 51 13.16 -10.77 -16.27
C PRO A 51 13.26 -11.62 -14.99
N GLU A 52 12.94 -12.92 -15.05
CA GLU A 52 12.93 -13.83 -13.88
C GLU A 52 14.25 -13.83 -13.10
N ASP A 53 15.39 -13.76 -13.79
CA ASP A 53 16.73 -13.72 -13.18
C ASP A 53 17.01 -12.44 -12.37
N LYS A 54 16.16 -11.42 -12.54
CA LYS A 54 16.18 -10.15 -11.82
C LYS A 54 14.93 -9.94 -10.97
N LYS A 55 13.99 -10.88 -11.00
CA LYS A 55 12.78 -10.86 -10.19
C LYS A 55 13.04 -11.54 -8.86
N VAL A 56 12.52 -10.90 -7.82
CA VAL A 56 12.29 -11.59 -6.55
C VAL A 56 10.90 -12.27 -6.58
N HIS A 57 9.94 -11.73 -7.34
CA HIS A 57 8.55 -12.21 -7.49
C HIS A 57 7.91 -11.76 -8.84
N ASP A 58 6.86 -12.44 -9.32
CA ASP A 58 6.04 -12.07 -10.50
C ASP A 58 4.99 -11.01 -10.15
N GLY A 59 5.35 -9.73 -10.31
CA GLY A 59 4.60 -8.67 -9.64
C GLY A 59 4.74 -8.81 -8.12
N CYS A 60 4.57 -7.72 -7.37
CA CYS A 60 4.47 -7.88 -5.92
C CYS A 60 3.70 -6.75 -5.27
N TRP A 61 3.13 -7.06 -4.12
CA TRP A 61 2.62 -6.06 -3.20
C TRP A 61 3.77 -5.27 -2.59
N VAL A 62 3.76 -3.95 -2.83
CA VAL A 62 4.79 -3.02 -2.37
C VAL A 62 4.19 -2.03 -1.38
N ALA A 63 4.79 -1.96 -0.21
CA ALA A 63 4.41 -1.01 0.82
C ALA A 63 4.92 0.41 0.50
N ALA A 64 4.12 1.42 0.84
CA ALA A 64 4.57 2.78 1.08
C ALA A 64 4.25 3.16 2.53
N GLY A 65 5.31 3.44 3.29
CA GLY A 65 5.16 4.15 4.55
C GLY A 65 4.73 5.59 4.29
N THR A 66 3.92 6.13 5.20
CA THR A 66 3.31 7.47 5.07
C THR A 66 3.78 8.40 6.18
N SER A 67 5.00 8.19 6.69
CA SER A 67 5.60 9.03 7.73
C SER A 67 5.77 10.50 7.30
N ALA A 68 5.82 10.76 5.98
CA ALA A 68 5.86 12.11 5.41
C ALA A 68 4.46 12.69 5.12
N HIS A 69 3.40 11.95 5.41
CA HIS A 69 2.02 12.36 5.20
C HIS A 69 1.38 12.80 6.52
N THR A 70 0.45 13.73 6.39
CA THR A 70 -0.44 14.21 7.44
C THR A 70 -1.75 13.45 7.35
N LEU A 71 -2.11 12.74 8.41
CA LEU A 71 -3.45 12.17 8.58
C LEU A 71 -4.41 13.30 8.94
N VAL A 72 -5.28 13.68 8.01
CA VAL A 72 -6.28 14.75 8.21
C VAL A 72 -7.49 14.22 8.96
N SER A 73 -7.96 13.02 8.59
CA SER A 73 -9.04 12.31 9.27
C SER A 73 -8.83 10.80 9.18
N ARG A 74 -9.20 10.07 10.24
CA ARG A 74 -9.20 8.59 10.24
C ARG A 74 -10.50 8.03 9.66
N GLU A 75 -11.64 8.68 9.94
CA GLU A 75 -12.97 8.22 9.55
C GLU A 75 -13.84 9.42 9.10
N PRO A 76 -14.16 9.56 7.79
CA PRO A 76 -13.60 8.78 6.70
C PRO A 76 -12.10 9.10 6.50
N LEU A 77 -11.33 8.15 5.95
CA LEU A 77 -9.88 8.32 5.81
C LEU A 77 -9.54 9.48 4.84
N HIS A 78 -8.71 10.42 5.30
CA HIS A 78 -8.16 11.52 4.50
C HIS A 78 -6.69 11.72 4.84
N LEU A 79 -5.82 11.70 3.82
CA LEU A 79 -4.38 11.97 3.94
C LEU A 79 -3.91 13.03 2.96
N GLU A 80 -2.93 13.84 3.41
CA GLU A 80 -2.25 14.84 2.58
C GLU A 80 -0.73 14.84 2.83
N PRO A 81 0.13 15.06 1.82
CA PRO A 81 -0.18 15.26 0.41
C PRO A 81 -0.56 13.93 -0.28
N SER A 82 -0.60 13.89 -1.62
CA SER A 82 -0.82 12.64 -2.37
C SER A 82 0.23 11.56 -2.09
N LEU A 83 -0.14 10.31 -2.30
CA LEU A 83 0.76 9.15 -2.32
C LEU A 83 1.37 8.97 -3.71
N LEU A 84 2.68 8.76 -3.79
CA LEU A 84 3.39 8.45 -5.03
C LEU A 84 4.27 7.20 -4.83
N TRP A 85 3.98 6.14 -5.57
CA TRP A 85 4.87 4.99 -5.69
C TRP A 85 5.82 5.19 -6.86
N ARG A 86 7.08 5.52 -6.56
CA ARG A 86 8.12 5.72 -7.57
C ARG A 86 8.43 4.48 -8.40
N CYS A 87 8.10 3.29 -7.91
CA CYS A 87 8.38 2.03 -8.62
C CYS A 87 7.55 1.85 -9.89
N CYS A 88 6.33 2.38 -9.94
CA CYS A 88 5.42 2.22 -11.07
C CYS A 88 4.72 3.52 -11.51
N GLY A 89 4.96 4.63 -10.80
CA GLY A 89 4.33 5.92 -11.07
C GLY A 89 2.89 6.04 -10.56
N LEU A 90 2.36 5.04 -9.84
CA LEU A 90 1.03 5.12 -9.25
C LEU A 90 0.95 6.32 -8.29
N HIS A 91 0.06 7.25 -8.58
CA HIS A 91 -0.07 8.54 -7.90
C HIS A 91 -1.54 8.87 -7.67
N GLY A 92 -1.88 9.23 -6.43
CA GLY A 92 -3.23 9.65 -6.09
C GLY A 92 -3.38 10.12 -4.66
N TRP A 93 -4.61 10.46 -4.28
CA TRP A 93 -5.00 10.88 -2.93
C TRP A 93 -5.92 9.86 -2.29
N VAL A 94 -5.98 9.94 -0.97
CA VAL A 94 -7.06 9.32 -0.19
C VAL A 94 -7.90 10.43 0.42
N ARG A 95 -9.16 10.52 0.00
CA ARG A 95 -10.13 11.51 0.49
C ARG A 95 -11.46 10.81 0.70
N ASP A 96 -12.12 11.12 1.80
CA ASP A 96 -13.40 10.51 2.17
C ASP A 96 -13.42 8.98 2.09
N GLY A 97 -12.29 8.34 2.44
CA GLY A 97 -12.14 6.88 2.42
C GLY A 97 -11.97 6.28 1.02
N GLN A 98 -11.77 7.09 -0.01
CA GLN A 98 -11.65 6.66 -1.40
C GLN A 98 -10.30 7.02 -2.00
N TRP A 99 -9.82 6.18 -2.92
CA TRP A 99 -8.66 6.48 -3.75
C TRP A 99 -9.07 7.36 -4.94
N ILE A 100 -8.33 8.44 -5.17
CA ILE A 100 -8.54 9.38 -6.29
C ILE A 100 -7.22 9.49 -7.06
N ASN A 101 -7.22 9.12 -8.34
CA ASN A 101 -6.04 9.24 -9.21
C ASN A 101 -5.65 10.71 -9.46
N ALA A 102 -4.35 10.96 -9.60
CA ALA A 102 -3.76 12.24 -10.01
C ALA A 102 -3.84 12.53 -11.51
#